data_AF-A0A7L2IYX2-F1
#
_entry.id   AF-A0A7L2IYX2-F1
#
_cell.length_a   1.000
_cell.length_b   1.000
_cell.length_c   1.000
_cell.angle_alpha   90.00
_cell.angle_beta   90.00
_cell.angle_gamma   90.00
#
_symmetry.space_group_name_H-M   'P 1'
#
loop_
_entity.id
_entity.type
_entity.pdbx_description
1 polymer ?
#
loop_
_entity_poly.entity_id
_entity_poly.type
_entity_poly.pdbx_seq_one_letter_code
_entity_poly.pdbx_strand_id
1 'polypeptide(L)'
;FTGQVLDAIDKEGLQNTTLVYFASDHGGWLERQEGERQLGGWNGIYRGGKAMGGWEGGIRVPGIFIWPGMLPAGRVINEPTSLMDIFPTVVHLAGGELPQDRVIDGWDLMPLLQGTVEHSEHEFLFHYCGVHLHAVRWHQKDSGAIWKAHYVTPVFQPFGAGGCYDRGFCPCFGEGVTHHNPPLLFDLSQDPSEAKPLSADTEPL
;
A
#
# COMPACT_ATOMS: atom_id res chain seq x y z
N PHE A 1 20.59 -4.42 11.48
CA PHE A 1 19.76 -5.55 11.94
C PHE A 1 19.40 -6.48 10.79
N THR A 2 18.67 -6.06 9.75
CA THR A 2 18.26 -6.94 8.63
C THR A 2 19.43 -7.71 8.00
N GLY A 3 20.56 -7.05 7.72
CA GLY A 3 21.74 -7.73 7.20
C GLY A 3 22.25 -8.85 8.11
N GLN A 4 22.22 -8.67 9.44
CA GLN A 4 22.64 -9.71 10.39
C GLN A 4 21.70 -10.91 10.39
N VAL A 5 20.40 -10.70 10.15
CA VAL A 5 19.42 -11.80 10.01
C VAL A 5 19.69 -12.58 8.72
N LEU A 6 19.93 -11.87 7.60
CA LEU A 6 20.28 -12.51 6.33
C LEU A 6 21.60 -13.29 6.42
N ASP A 7 22.62 -12.71 7.07
CA ASP A 7 23.91 -13.38 7.32
C ASP A 7 23.76 -14.63 8.17
N ALA A 8 22.84 -14.63 9.15
CA ALA A 8 22.57 -15.80 9.97
C ALA A 8 21.88 -16.91 9.16
N ILE A 9 20.88 -16.58 8.35
CA ILE A 9 20.22 -17.53 7.45
C ILE A 9 21.23 -18.16 6.47
N ASP A 10 22.16 -17.35 5.95
CA ASP A 10 23.25 -17.82 5.09
C ASP A 10 24.19 -18.79 5.80
N LYS A 11 24.72 -18.40 6.98
CA LYS A 11 25.66 -19.22 7.75
C LYS A 11 25.11 -20.58 8.13
N GLU A 12 23.79 -20.67 8.37
CA GLU A 12 23.11 -21.92 8.71
C GLU A 12 22.69 -22.73 7.46
N GLY A 13 22.96 -22.24 6.24
CA GLY A 13 22.62 -22.93 5.00
C GLY A 13 21.11 -22.98 4.71
N LEU A 14 20.32 -22.09 5.31
CA LEU A 14 18.85 -22.09 5.26
C LEU A 14 18.25 -21.23 4.13
N GLN A 15 19.09 -20.64 3.27
CA GLN A 15 18.65 -19.69 2.24
C GLN A 15 17.61 -20.27 1.27
N ASN A 16 17.77 -21.53 0.86
CA ASN A 16 16.89 -22.16 -0.12
C ASN A 16 15.56 -22.64 0.48
N THR A 17 15.40 -22.58 1.80
CA THR A 17 14.21 -23.07 2.52
C THR A 17 13.55 -22.00 3.39
N THR A 18 14.04 -20.76 3.31
CA THR A 18 13.52 -19.63 4.10
C THR A 18 12.99 -18.55 3.19
N LEU A 19 11.69 -18.28 3.28
CA LEU A 19 11.12 -17.06 2.73
C LEU A 19 11.40 -15.89 3.69
N VAL A 20 11.99 -14.82 3.16
CA VAL A 20 12.11 -13.54 3.88
C VAL A 20 11.16 -12.53 3.25
N TYR A 21 10.30 -11.93 4.05
CA TYR A 21 9.42 -10.83 3.68
C TYR A 21 9.75 -9.60 4.52
N PHE A 22 9.99 -8.47 3.86
CA PHE A 22 10.25 -7.18 4.50
C PHE A 22 9.22 -6.16 4.05
N ALA A 23 8.54 -5.54 5.01
CA ALA A 23 7.55 -4.49 4.77
C ALA A 23 7.46 -3.50 5.93
N SER A 24 6.73 -2.40 5.69
CA SER A 24 6.26 -1.48 6.73
C SER A 24 4.75 -1.70 6.92
N ASP A 25 4.23 -1.46 8.13
CA ASP A 25 2.81 -1.60 8.43
C ASP A 25 1.97 -0.42 7.90
N HIS A 26 2.58 0.73 7.71
CA HIS A 26 2.00 1.92 7.05
C HIS A 26 3.11 2.85 6.54
N GLY A 27 2.71 3.91 5.85
CA GLY A 27 3.62 4.96 5.38
C GLY A 27 4.24 5.82 6.48
N GLY A 28 5.24 6.61 6.12
CA GLY A 28 6.00 7.47 7.04
C GLY A 28 5.13 8.49 7.77
N TRP A 29 5.47 8.75 9.04
CA TRP A 29 4.79 9.73 9.88
C TRP A 29 5.30 11.15 9.60
N LEU A 30 4.67 11.85 8.66
CA LEU A 30 5.14 13.15 8.15
C LEU A 30 5.17 14.25 9.23
N GLU A 31 4.20 14.22 10.14
CA GLU A 31 3.99 15.21 11.20
C GLU A 31 4.98 15.11 12.36
N ARG A 32 5.82 14.06 12.39
CA ARG A 32 6.70 13.81 13.54
C ARG A 32 7.95 14.69 13.51
N GLN A 33 7.85 15.86 14.13
CA GLN A 33 8.96 16.82 14.23
C GLN A 33 9.35 17.13 15.68
N GLU A 34 10.57 17.62 15.86
CA GLU A 34 11.06 18.23 17.10
C GLU A 34 11.79 19.53 16.74
N GLY A 35 11.11 20.68 16.90
CA GLY A 35 11.57 21.93 16.31
C GLY A 35 11.63 21.82 14.78
N GLU A 36 12.75 22.22 14.18
CA GLU A 36 12.99 22.09 12.73
C GLU A 36 13.44 20.69 12.31
N ARG A 37 13.68 19.78 13.27
CA ARG A 37 14.19 18.44 12.99
C ARG A 37 13.05 17.52 12.58
N GLN A 38 13.12 16.99 11.35
CA GLN A 38 12.25 15.90 10.92
C GLN A 38 12.69 14.59 11.58
N LEU A 39 11.78 13.97 12.34
CA LEU A 39 11.96 12.69 13.02
C LEU A 39 11.12 11.58 12.37
N GLY A 40 10.16 11.96 11.54
CA GLY A 40 9.30 11.08 10.76
C GLY A 40 9.97 10.41 9.56
N GLY A 41 9.21 9.54 8.91
CA GLY A 41 9.58 8.98 7.60
C GLY A 41 9.26 9.91 6.44
N TRP A 42 9.66 9.51 5.24
CA TRP A 42 9.35 10.20 3.98
C TRP A 42 8.81 9.19 2.97
N ASN A 43 7.79 9.61 2.21
CA ASN A 43 7.04 8.73 1.31
C ASN A 43 7.35 9.00 -0.18
N GLY A 44 8.46 9.68 -0.49
CA GLY A 44 8.82 9.93 -1.87
C GLY A 44 7.88 10.91 -2.56
N ILE A 45 7.45 10.54 -3.77
CA ILE A 45 6.48 11.26 -4.58
C ILE A 45 5.03 11.08 -4.10
N TYR A 46 4.80 10.11 -3.21
CA TYR A 46 3.45 9.73 -2.80
C TYR A 46 2.89 10.73 -1.80
N ARG A 47 1.65 11.16 -2.05
CA ARG A 47 0.96 12.14 -1.22
C ARG A 47 0.55 11.55 0.13
N GLY A 48 0.67 12.32 1.20
CA GLY A 48 0.24 11.91 2.53
C GLY A 48 1.19 10.94 3.25
N GLY A 49 0.74 10.40 4.38
CA GLY A 49 1.54 9.58 5.28
C GLY A 49 0.72 8.81 6.30
N LYS A 50 1.35 8.40 7.40
CA LYS A 50 0.69 7.74 8.54
C LYS A 50 -0.65 8.41 8.89
N ALA A 51 -1.65 7.59 9.21
CA ALA A 51 -3.02 8.00 9.54
C ALA A 51 -3.83 8.63 8.37
N MET A 52 -3.31 8.62 7.14
CA MET A 52 -4.00 9.10 5.96
C MET A 52 -4.39 7.93 5.06
N GLY A 53 -5.33 7.11 5.52
CA GLY A 53 -5.71 5.84 4.89
C GLY A 53 -6.19 5.95 3.44
N GLY A 54 -6.60 7.13 2.97
CA GLY A 54 -6.94 7.34 1.56
C GLY A 54 -5.74 7.54 0.63
N TRP A 55 -4.64 8.16 1.08
CA TRP A 55 -3.55 8.61 0.18
C TRP A 55 -2.42 7.59 0.03
N GLU A 56 -1.79 7.51 -1.15
CA GLU A 56 -0.72 6.55 -1.48
C GLU A 56 0.41 6.59 -0.45
N GLY A 57 0.81 7.76 0.02
CA GLY A 57 1.88 7.89 1.00
C GLY A 57 1.54 7.33 2.37
N GLY A 58 0.26 7.09 2.68
CA GLY A 58 -0.18 6.41 3.90
C GLY A 58 -0.30 4.90 3.77
N ILE A 59 -0.65 4.40 2.57
CA ILE A 59 -0.98 2.98 2.33
C ILE A 59 0.08 2.22 1.54
N ARG A 60 0.87 2.91 0.72
CA ARG A 60 1.91 2.31 -0.11
C ARG A 60 3.18 2.19 0.71
N VAL A 61 3.63 0.96 0.88
CA VAL A 61 4.76 0.61 1.73
C VAL A 61 5.76 -0.24 0.96
N PRO A 62 7.02 -0.32 1.41
CA PRO A 62 7.95 -1.31 0.89
C PRO A 62 7.37 -2.72 1.03
N GLY A 63 7.58 -3.56 0.01
CA GLY A 63 7.27 -4.98 0.05
C GLY A 63 8.35 -5.74 -0.72
N ILE A 64 9.23 -6.42 0.01
CA ILE A 64 10.38 -7.13 -0.57
C ILE A 64 10.31 -8.59 -0.16
N PHE A 65 10.35 -9.49 -1.14
CA PHE A 65 10.38 -10.93 -0.94
C PHE A 65 11.74 -11.47 -1.41
N ILE A 66 12.36 -12.32 -0.58
CA ILE A 66 13.66 -12.95 -0.87
C ILE A 66 13.53 -14.44 -0.57
N TRP A 67 13.74 -15.28 -1.59
CA TRP A 67 13.84 -16.73 -1.44
C TRP A 67 14.67 -17.32 -2.59
N PRO A 68 16.00 -17.42 -2.41
CA PRO A 68 16.89 -18.02 -3.40
C PRO A 68 16.43 -19.42 -3.84
N GLY A 69 16.50 -19.69 -5.15
CA GLY A 69 16.07 -20.96 -5.74
C GLY A 69 14.56 -21.10 -5.94
N MET A 70 13.73 -20.29 -5.26
CA MET A 70 12.26 -20.30 -5.41
C MET A 70 11.72 -19.07 -6.12
N LEU A 71 12.31 -17.89 -5.91
CA LEU A 71 11.88 -16.63 -6.51
C LEU A 71 12.92 -16.09 -7.48
N PRO A 72 12.52 -15.56 -8.66
CA PRO A 72 13.44 -14.90 -9.58
C PRO A 72 14.09 -13.67 -8.94
N ALA A 73 15.43 -13.63 -8.91
CA ALA A 73 16.17 -12.52 -8.32
C ALA A 73 16.00 -11.22 -9.14
N GLY A 74 15.88 -10.08 -8.45
CA GLY A 74 15.81 -8.76 -9.08
C GLY A 74 14.49 -8.46 -9.80
N ARG A 75 13.49 -9.34 -9.69
CA ARG A 75 12.17 -9.11 -10.29
C ARG A 75 11.43 -7.99 -9.58
N VAL A 76 10.77 -7.15 -10.38
CA VAL A 76 9.88 -6.08 -9.92
C VAL A 76 8.45 -6.44 -10.32
N ILE A 77 7.51 -6.31 -9.38
CA ILE A 77 6.07 -6.55 -9.59
C ILE A 77 5.37 -5.21 -9.37
N ASN A 78 4.64 -4.76 -10.40
CA ASN A 78 3.88 -3.51 -10.35
C ASN A 78 2.39 -3.73 -10.06
N GLU A 79 1.96 -4.99 -9.99
CA GLU A 79 0.60 -5.38 -9.63
C GLU A 79 0.24 -4.94 -8.19
N PRO A 80 -1.01 -4.49 -7.95
CA PRO A 80 -1.46 -4.20 -6.60
C PRO A 80 -1.41 -5.43 -5.70
N THR A 81 -0.77 -5.29 -4.54
CA THR A 81 -0.76 -6.29 -3.48
C THR A 81 -1.17 -5.66 -2.15
N SER A 82 -1.52 -6.50 -1.19
CA SER A 82 -1.97 -6.11 0.15
C SER A 82 -1.08 -6.72 1.22
N LEU A 83 -0.92 -6.02 2.35
CA LEU A 83 -0.30 -6.61 3.55
C LEU A 83 -1.07 -7.85 4.04
N MET A 84 -2.36 -7.95 3.73
CA MET A 84 -3.19 -9.10 4.10
C MET A 84 -2.81 -10.38 3.33
N ASP A 85 -2.13 -10.25 2.19
CA ASP A 85 -1.76 -11.36 1.33
C ASP A 85 -0.69 -12.27 1.95
N ILE A 86 0.07 -11.77 2.93
CA ILE A 86 1.06 -12.59 3.63
C ILE A 86 0.40 -13.74 4.40
N PHE A 87 -0.83 -13.56 4.88
CA PHE A 87 -1.57 -14.59 5.61
C PHE A 87 -1.83 -15.85 4.76
N PRO A 88 -2.57 -15.78 3.63
CA PRO A 88 -2.79 -16.94 2.79
C PRO A 88 -1.50 -17.47 2.14
N THR A 89 -0.54 -16.60 1.81
CA THR A 89 0.75 -17.01 1.27
C THR A 89 1.49 -17.93 2.26
N VAL A 90 1.60 -17.53 3.54
CA VAL A 90 2.29 -18.34 4.56
C VAL A 90 1.51 -19.59 4.92
N VAL A 91 0.17 -19.53 4.99
CA VAL A 91 -0.67 -20.72 5.21
C VAL A 91 -0.44 -21.76 4.10
N HIS A 92 -0.43 -21.33 2.84
CA HIS A 92 -0.16 -22.19 1.70
C HIS A 92 1.23 -22.84 1.79
N LEU A 93 2.27 -22.04 2.05
CA LEU A 93 3.65 -22.53 2.19
C LEU A 93 3.84 -23.50 3.35
N ALA A 94 3.06 -23.37 4.42
CA ALA A 94 3.06 -24.28 5.55
C ALA A 94 2.24 -25.57 5.31
N GLY A 95 1.58 -25.70 4.15
CA GLY A 95 0.68 -26.82 3.85
C GLY A 95 -0.62 -26.80 4.64
N GLY A 96 -1.04 -25.63 5.13
CA GLY A 96 -2.27 -25.43 5.86
C GLY A 96 -3.48 -25.16 4.96
N GLU A 97 -4.66 -25.08 5.58
CA GLU A 97 -5.92 -24.75 4.91
C GLU A 97 -6.48 -23.42 5.43
N LEU A 98 -7.04 -22.61 4.53
CA LEU A 98 -7.70 -21.37 4.91
C LEU A 98 -9.05 -21.64 5.57
N PRO A 99 -9.50 -20.77 6.51
CA PRO A 99 -10.85 -20.86 7.06
C PRO A 99 -11.92 -20.78 5.96
N GLN A 100 -12.91 -21.67 6.03
CA GLN A 100 -14.04 -21.71 5.09
C GLN A 100 -15.31 -21.04 5.65
N ASP A 101 -15.24 -20.53 6.87
CA ASP A 101 -16.37 -19.96 7.63
C ASP A 101 -16.43 -18.42 7.59
N ARG A 102 -15.49 -17.78 6.87
CA ARG A 102 -15.37 -16.33 6.76
C ARG A 102 -14.68 -15.93 5.46
N VAL A 103 -14.88 -14.68 5.07
CA VAL A 103 -14.16 -14.07 3.95
C VAL A 103 -12.72 -13.79 4.35
N ILE A 104 -11.79 -14.07 3.44
CA ILE A 104 -10.38 -13.70 3.54
C ILE A 104 -10.10 -12.75 2.37
N ASP A 105 -9.72 -11.51 2.67
CA ASP A 105 -9.47 -10.48 1.66
C ASP A 105 -8.08 -10.59 1.00
N GLY A 106 -7.15 -11.32 1.64
CA GLY A 106 -5.82 -11.56 1.11
C GLY A 106 -5.78 -12.72 0.12
N TRP A 107 -4.79 -12.70 -0.78
CA TRP A 107 -4.53 -13.76 -1.76
C TRP A 107 -3.14 -14.36 -1.63
N ASP A 108 -2.98 -15.64 -2.02
CA ASP A 108 -1.66 -16.25 -2.11
C ASP A 108 -0.83 -15.58 -3.21
N LEU A 109 0.31 -14.99 -2.82
CA LEU A 109 1.21 -14.30 -3.73
C LEU A 109 2.19 -15.23 -4.44
N MET A 110 2.32 -16.50 -4.05
CA MET A 110 3.34 -17.38 -4.64
C MET A 110 3.27 -17.46 -6.16
N PRO A 111 2.09 -17.64 -6.80
CA PRO A 111 2.01 -17.62 -8.26
C PRO A 111 2.52 -16.31 -8.87
N LEU A 112 2.13 -15.17 -8.28
CA LEU A 112 2.55 -13.85 -8.74
C LEU A 112 4.06 -13.64 -8.55
N LEU A 113 4.61 -14.02 -7.39
CA LEU A 113 6.03 -13.89 -7.03
C LEU A 113 6.92 -14.78 -7.90
N GLN A 114 6.47 -16.01 -8.22
CA GLN A 114 7.16 -16.93 -9.11
C GLN A 114 7.03 -16.55 -10.59
N GLY A 115 5.97 -15.82 -10.94
CA GLY A 115 5.72 -15.35 -12.31
C GLY A 115 5.03 -16.38 -13.16
N THR A 116 4.27 -17.27 -12.51
CA THR A 116 3.37 -18.20 -13.18
C THR A 116 2.05 -17.52 -13.57
N VAL A 117 1.75 -16.38 -12.95
CA VAL A 117 0.69 -15.45 -13.36
C VAL A 117 1.25 -14.04 -13.52
N GLU A 118 0.64 -13.27 -14.42
CA GLU A 118 1.02 -11.88 -14.68
C GLU A 118 0.30 -10.90 -13.75
N HIS A 119 -0.96 -11.19 -13.41
CA HIS A 119 -1.80 -10.29 -12.63
C HIS A 119 -2.04 -10.79 -11.21
N SER A 120 -2.15 -9.84 -10.29
CA SER A 120 -2.70 -10.08 -8.96
C SER A 120 -4.19 -10.40 -9.02
N GLU A 121 -4.71 -11.06 -7.98
CA GLU A 121 -6.15 -11.27 -7.82
C GLU A 121 -6.89 -9.99 -7.35
N HIS A 122 -6.14 -8.95 -6.97
CA HIS A 122 -6.68 -7.66 -6.53
C HIS A 122 -7.15 -6.80 -7.70
N GLU A 123 -8.38 -7.03 -8.16
CA GLU A 123 -9.07 -6.06 -9.02
C GLU A 123 -9.54 -4.84 -8.21
N PHE A 124 -10.05 -5.03 -6.99
CA PHE A 124 -10.47 -3.95 -6.11
C PHE A 124 -9.75 -4.01 -4.76
N LEU A 125 -9.31 -2.85 -4.28
CA LEU A 125 -8.77 -2.67 -2.93
C LEU A 125 -9.52 -1.54 -2.22
N PHE A 126 -9.88 -1.78 -0.97
CA PHE A 126 -10.62 -0.84 -0.14
C PHE A 126 -9.70 -0.23 0.91
N HIS A 127 -9.71 1.09 1.02
CA HIS A 127 -8.80 1.83 1.89
C HIS A 127 -9.59 2.56 2.97
N TYR A 128 -9.43 2.07 4.20
CA TYR A 128 -10.15 2.55 5.38
C TYR A 128 -9.26 3.46 6.25
N CYS A 129 -9.91 4.41 6.93
CA CYS A 129 -9.35 5.17 8.04
C CYS A 129 -10.25 4.94 9.26
N GLY A 130 -9.76 4.17 10.23
CA GLY A 130 -10.62 3.63 11.29
C GLY A 130 -11.74 2.77 10.69
N VAL A 131 -13.00 3.11 10.96
CA VAL A 131 -14.18 2.41 10.42
C VAL A 131 -14.75 3.07 9.16
N HIS A 132 -14.12 4.13 8.64
CA HIS A 132 -14.63 4.91 7.51
C HIS A 132 -13.90 4.53 6.22
N LEU A 133 -14.65 4.18 5.17
CA LEU A 133 -14.10 3.98 3.83
C LEU A 133 -13.69 5.34 3.25
N HIS A 134 -12.39 5.54 3.02
CA HIS A 134 -11.83 6.78 2.50
C HIS A 134 -11.65 6.71 0.99
N ALA A 135 -11.08 5.62 0.50
CA ALA A 135 -10.81 5.45 -0.93
C ALA A 135 -11.03 4.00 -1.38
N VAL A 136 -11.25 3.84 -2.68
CA VAL A 136 -11.28 2.54 -3.37
C VAL A 136 -10.33 2.62 -4.56
N ARG A 137 -9.49 1.62 -4.70
CA ARG A 137 -8.63 1.41 -5.86
C ARG A 137 -9.22 0.31 -6.74
N TRP A 138 -9.24 0.56 -8.04
CA TRP A 138 -9.64 -0.40 -9.06
C TRP A 138 -8.49 -0.59 -10.06
N HIS A 139 -8.06 -1.83 -10.24
CA HIS A 139 -7.06 -2.20 -11.22
C HIS A 139 -7.73 -2.81 -12.44
N GLN A 140 -7.75 -2.06 -13.53
CA GLN A 140 -8.33 -2.49 -14.79
C GLN A 140 -7.28 -3.31 -15.55
N LYS A 141 -7.25 -4.63 -15.30
CA LYS A 141 -6.20 -5.55 -15.80
C LYS A 141 -5.97 -5.46 -17.31
N ASP A 142 -7.03 -5.30 -18.11
CA ASP A 142 -6.94 -5.22 -19.58
C ASP A 142 -6.16 -4.00 -20.09
N SER A 143 -6.25 -2.87 -19.38
CA SER A 143 -5.56 -1.62 -19.76
C SER A 143 -4.29 -1.37 -18.93
N GLY A 144 -4.14 -2.05 -17.80
CA GLY A 144 -3.14 -1.76 -16.78
C GLY A 144 -3.39 -0.46 -16.01
N ALA A 145 -4.53 0.19 -16.24
CA ALA A 145 -4.88 1.42 -15.54
C ALA A 145 -5.22 1.14 -14.07
N ILE A 146 -4.78 2.02 -13.18
CA ILE A 146 -5.06 1.93 -11.75
C ILE A 146 -5.85 3.16 -11.35
N TRP A 147 -7.16 2.99 -11.26
CA TRP A 147 -8.08 4.04 -10.85
C TRP A 147 -8.18 4.11 -9.35
N LYS A 148 -8.28 5.31 -8.79
CA LYS A 148 -8.52 5.50 -7.36
C LYS A 148 -9.53 6.59 -7.10
N ALA A 149 -10.63 6.22 -6.46
CA ALA A 149 -11.68 7.13 -6.05
C ALA A 149 -11.55 7.44 -4.56
N HIS A 150 -11.48 8.72 -4.20
CA HIS A 150 -11.51 9.21 -2.81
C HIS A 150 -12.89 9.77 -2.48
N TYR A 151 -13.58 9.12 -1.57
CA TYR A 151 -14.85 9.56 -1.01
C TYR A 151 -14.64 10.57 0.12
N VAL A 152 -13.54 10.42 0.87
CA VAL A 152 -13.21 11.25 2.02
C VAL A 152 -11.71 11.54 2.01
N THR A 153 -11.32 12.79 2.23
CA THR A 153 -9.92 13.19 2.40
C THR A 153 -9.73 14.01 3.66
N PRO A 154 -8.60 13.86 4.39
CA PRO A 154 -8.31 14.74 5.51
C PRO A 154 -8.10 16.19 5.05
N VAL A 155 -8.47 17.14 5.92
CA VAL A 155 -8.14 18.56 5.75
C VAL A 155 -6.72 18.78 6.23
N PHE A 156 -5.79 18.98 5.29
CA PHE A 156 -4.38 19.22 5.63
C PHE A 156 -4.16 20.58 6.29
N GLN A 157 -3.24 20.59 7.25
CA GLN A 157 -2.91 21.74 8.08
C GLN A 157 -1.38 21.84 8.24
N PRO A 158 -0.74 22.94 7.80
CA PRO A 158 -1.33 24.08 7.12
C PRO A 158 -1.82 23.72 5.70
N PHE A 159 -2.68 24.59 5.13
CA PHE A 159 -3.25 24.37 3.80
C PHE A 159 -2.16 24.11 2.76
N GLY A 160 -2.30 23.02 2.00
CA GLY A 160 -1.34 22.60 0.98
C GLY A 160 -0.15 21.77 1.46
N ALA A 161 0.01 21.54 2.77
CA ALA A 161 1.20 20.88 3.33
C ALA A 161 1.29 19.36 3.09
N GLY A 162 0.20 18.71 2.69
CA GLY A 162 0.19 17.25 2.50
C GLY A 162 0.14 16.43 3.80
N GLY A 163 -0.12 17.08 4.95
CA GLY A 163 -0.28 16.43 6.26
C GLY A 163 -0.96 17.33 7.29
N CYS A 164 -1.14 16.85 8.52
CA CYS A 164 -1.87 17.53 9.60
C CYS A 164 -0.93 17.90 10.77
N TYR A 165 0.04 18.78 10.49
CA TYR A 165 1.18 19.10 11.36
C TYR A 165 0.80 19.76 12.69
N ASP A 166 -0.35 20.42 12.78
CA ASP A 166 -0.85 21.05 14.00
C ASP A 166 -1.40 20.04 15.02
N ARG A 167 -1.94 18.91 14.55
CA ARG A 167 -2.55 17.85 15.37
C ARG A 167 -1.66 16.64 15.55
N GLY A 168 -0.62 16.50 14.72
CA GLY A 168 0.27 15.32 14.71
C GLY A 168 -0.31 14.11 13.96
N PHE A 169 -1.63 14.04 13.77
CA PHE A 169 -2.29 13.02 12.95
C PHE A 169 -3.51 13.62 12.25
N CYS A 170 -3.77 13.14 11.03
CA CYS A 170 -4.99 13.51 10.32
C CYS A 170 -6.22 12.77 10.85
N PRO A 171 -7.35 13.46 11.09
CA PRO A 171 -8.61 12.81 11.48
C PRO A 171 -9.19 11.95 10.37
N CYS A 172 -9.91 10.88 10.75
CA CYS A 172 -10.64 10.02 9.81
C CYS A 172 -12.09 10.47 9.56
N PHE A 173 -12.65 11.35 10.40
CA PHE A 173 -14.06 11.76 10.37
C PHE A 173 -14.28 13.14 11.02
N GLY A 174 -15.52 13.63 10.97
CA GLY A 174 -15.94 14.89 11.60
C GLY A 174 -15.48 16.12 10.80
N GLU A 175 -15.23 17.23 11.49
CA GLU A 175 -14.84 18.50 10.85
C GLU A 175 -13.40 18.49 10.29
N GLY A 176 -12.62 17.45 10.60
CA GLY A 176 -11.24 17.29 10.11
C GLY A 176 -11.11 16.64 8.73
N VAL A 177 -12.24 16.33 8.08
CA VAL A 177 -12.27 15.69 6.75
C VAL A 177 -13.22 16.41 5.80
N THR A 178 -12.97 16.26 4.52
CA THR A 178 -13.86 16.68 3.44
C THR A 178 -14.46 15.45 2.78
N HIS A 179 -15.79 15.45 2.62
CA HIS A 179 -16.51 14.45 1.83
C HIS A 179 -16.69 14.94 0.39
N HIS A 180 -16.50 14.04 -0.57
CA HIS A 180 -16.54 14.36 -2.00
C HIS A 180 -17.74 13.70 -2.68
N ASN A 181 -18.54 14.49 -3.39
CA ASN A 181 -19.65 14.01 -4.21
C ASN A 181 -19.78 14.89 -5.48
N PRO A 182 -19.34 14.41 -6.66
CA PRO A 182 -18.75 13.09 -6.91
C PRO A 182 -17.39 12.88 -6.19
N PRO A 183 -16.95 11.62 -5.99
CA PRO A 183 -15.62 11.32 -5.44
C PRO A 183 -14.50 11.96 -6.27
N LEU A 184 -13.37 12.29 -5.64
CA LEU A 184 -12.17 12.65 -6.40
C LEU A 184 -11.62 11.40 -7.09
N LEU A 185 -11.39 11.47 -8.39
CA LEU A 185 -10.87 10.36 -9.17
C LEU A 185 -9.41 10.63 -9.58
N PHE A 186 -8.56 9.61 -9.52
CA PHE A 186 -7.17 9.67 -9.98
C PHE A 186 -6.86 8.44 -10.82
N ASP A 187 -6.03 8.60 -11.84
CA ASP A 187 -5.35 7.50 -12.53
C ASP A 187 -3.91 7.40 -11.99
N LEU A 188 -3.67 6.45 -11.09
CA LEU A 188 -2.37 6.23 -10.46
C LEU A 188 -1.32 5.68 -11.44
N SER A 189 -1.73 5.16 -12.60
CA SER A 189 -0.79 4.72 -13.64
C SER A 189 -0.09 5.91 -14.30
N GLN A 190 -0.75 7.08 -14.33
CA GLN A 190 -0.23 8.32 -14.92
C GLN A 190 0.15 9.36 -13.86
N ASP A 191 -0.57 9.42 -12.74
CA ASP A 191 -0.33 10.32 -11.62
C ASP A 191 -0.20 9.56 -10.29
N PRO A 192 0.95 8.88 -10.06
CA PRO A 192 1.21 8.20 -8.79
C PRO A 192 1.30 9.16 -7.60
N SER A 193 1.42 10.46 -7.83
CA SER A 193 1.49 11.48 -6.77
C SER A 193 0.12 11.96 -6.30
N GLU A 194 -0.96 11.55 -6.97
CA GLU A 194 -2.33 11.99 -6.67
C GLU A 194 -2.44 13.53 -6.57
N ALA A 195 -1.77 14.21 -7.49
CA ALA A 195 -1.66 15.66 -7.54
C ALA A 195 -2.81 16.29 -8.35
N LYS A 196 -3.30 15.61 -9.37
CA LYS A 196 -4.27 16.13 -10.33
C LYS A 196 -5.51 15.23 -10.38
N PRO A 197 -6.58 15.56 -9.64
CA PRO A 197 -7.82 14.82 -9.75
C PRO A 197 -8.42 14.99 -11.15
N LEU A 198 -9.03 13.92 -11.65
CA LEU A 198 -9.80 13.91 -12.89
C LEU A 198 -11.22 14.40 -12.60
N SER A 199 -11.69 15.28 -13.47
CA SER A 199 -13.09 15.63 -13.64
C SER A 199 -13.56 15.21 -15.04
N ALA A 200 -14.88 15.21 -15.25
CA ALA A 200 -15.50 14.98 -16.55
C ALA A 200 -14.98 15.93 -17.66
N ASP A 201 -14.42 17.10 -17.30
CA ASP A 201 -13.85 18.07 -18.23
C ASP A 201 -12.37 17.78 -18.58
N THR A 202 -11.74 16.84 -17.86
CA THR A 202 -10.30 16.53 -17.98
C THR A 202 -10.01 15.11 -18.44
N GLU A 203 -11.04 14.28 -18.62
CA GLU A 203 -10.88 12.98 -19.28
C GLU A 203 -10.64 13.20 -20.79
N PRO A 204 -9.53 12.68 -21.36
CA PRO A 204 -9.42 12.59 -22.80
C PRO A 204 -10.44 11.55 -23.29
N LEU A 205 -11.35 12.00 -24.18
CA LEU A 205 -12.29 11.15 -24.93
C LEU A 205 -11.59 9.98 -25.64
#